data_AF-A0A081DD73-F1
#
_entry.id   AF-A0A081DD73-F1
#
_cell.length_a   1.000
_cell.length_b   1.000
_cell.length_c   1.000
_cell.angle_alpha   90.00
_cell.angle_beta   90.00
_cell.angle_gamma   90.00
#
_symmetry.space_group_name_H-M   'P 1'
#
loop_
_entity.id
_entity.type
_entity.pdbx_description
1 polymer ?
#
loop_
_entity_poly.entity_id
_entity_poly.type
_entity_poly.pdbx_seq_one_letter_code
_entity_poly.pdbx_strand_id
1 'polypeptide(L)'
;MAQEVKPYNEEDSSKKEQVTKMFDTISGEYDGLNRMISLGLDQKWRANVVDMIAATNPDTIMDIATGTGDLVIQMAQKTNASNL
;
A
#
# COMPACT_ATOMS: atom_id res chain seq x y z
N MET A 1 -18.70 -2.72 -27.16
CA MET A 1 -19.05 -2.06 -25.88
C MET A 1 -18.20 -2.69 -24.79
N ALA A 2 -17.59 -1.92 -23.89
CA ALA A 2 -16.80 -2.47 -22.79
C ALA A 2 -17.74 -3.22 -21.84
N GLN A 3 -17.49 -4.51 -21.61
CA GLN A 3 -18.25 -5.28 -20.63
C GLN A 3 -17.95 -4.73 -19.23
N GLU A 4 -19.00 -4.48 -18.45
CA GLU A 4 -18.84 -4.02 -17.08
C GLU A 4 -18.49 -5.21 -16.18
N VAL A 5 -17.18 -5.44 -15.99
CA VAL A 5 -16.68 -6.51 -15.11
C VAL A 5 -16.93 -6.10 -13.65
N LYS A 6 -17.68 -6.93 -12.93
CA LYS A 6 -17.93 -6.84 -11.48
C LYS A 6 -17.10 -7.89 -10.73
N PRO A 7 -16.51 -7.58 -9.56
CA PRO A 7 -15.78 -8.57 -8.76
C PRO A 7 -16.64 -9.76 -8.32
N TYR A 8 -17.92 -9.53 -8.01
CA TYR A 8 -18.87 -10.53 -7.57
C TYR A 8 -20.10 -10.53 -8.49
N ASN A 9 -20.13 -11.50 -9.41
CA ASN A 9 -21.13 -11.56 -10.49
C ASN A 9 -22.58 -11.73 -10.01
N GLU A 10 -22.79 -12.28 -8.82
CA GLU A 10 -24.12 -12.59 -8.26
C GLU A 10 -24.57 -11.60 -7.16
N GLU A 11 -23.80 -10.55 -6.88
CA GLU A 11 -24.21 -9.52 -5.92
C GLU A 11 -24.91 -8.34 -6.61
N ASP A 12 -26.07 -7.94 -6.06
CA ASP A 12 -26.86 -6.77 -6.51
C ASP A 12 -26.26 -5.43 -6.11
N SER A 13 -25.16 -5.43 -5.34
CA SER A 13 -24.42 -4.22 -4.95
C SER A 13 -23.75 -3.54 -6.16
N SER A 14 -23.48 -2.24 -6.02
CA SER A 14 -22.80 -1.47 -7.05
C SER A 14 -21.36 -1.96 -7.24
N LYS A 15 -20.79 -1.77 -8.44
CA LYS A 15 -19.39 -2.13 -8.71
C LYS A 15 -18.41 -1.51 -7.71
N LYS A 16 -18.67 -0.26 -7.28
CA LYS A 16 -17.83 0.43 -6.29
C LYS A 16 -17.84 -0.28 -4.95
N GLU A 17 -19.02 -0.65 -4.44
CA GLU A 17 -19.15 -1.38 -3.17
C GLU A 17 -18.47 -2.75 -3.23
N GLN A 18 -18.62 -3.45 -4.36
CA GLN A 18 -17.94 -4.73 -4.57
C GLN A 18 -16.42 -4.60 -4.60
N VAL A 19 -15.89 -3.56 -5.24
CA VAL A 19 -14.45 -3.28 -5.27
C VAL A 19 -13.94 -2.98 -3.86
N THR A 20 -14.64 -2.13 -3.10
CA THR A 20 -14.30 -1.86 -1.70
C THR A 20 -14.29 -3.15 -0.88
N LYS A 21 -15.35 -3.95 -0.93
CA LYS A 21 -15.45 -5.23 -0.22
C LYS A 21 -14.33 -6.21 -0.60
N MET A 22 -14.00 -6.30 -1.90
CA MET A 22 -12.92 -7.15 -2.38
C MET A 22 -11.58 -6.72 -1.76
N PHE A 23 -11.28 -5.41 -1.78
CA PHE A 23 -10.06 -4.89 -1.17
C PHE A 23 -10.05 -5.05 0.36
N ASP A 24 -11.16 -4.78 1.04
CA ASP A 24 -11.27 -5.01 2.49
C ASP A 24 -10.96 -6.47 2.84
N THR A 25 -11.45 -7.41 2.03
CA THR A 25 -11.27 -8.85 2.24
C THR A 25 -9.82 -9.30 2.04
N ILE A 26 -9.10 -8.76 1.05
CA ILE A 26 -7.73 -9.21 0.72
C ILE A 26 -6.63 -8.36 1.34
N SER A 27 -6.98 -7.20 1.92
CA SER A 27 -6.01 -6.21 2.38
C SER A 27 -5.05 -6.76 3.44
N GLY A 28 -5.51 -7.65 4.31
CA GLY A 28 -4.71 -8.26 5.37
C GLY A 28 -3.67 -9.26 4.84
N GLU A 29 -3.99 -9.98 3.78
CA GLU A 29 -3.10 -10.97 3.16
C GLU A 29 -2.22 -10.36 2.06
N TYR A 30 -2.55 -9.16 1.58
CA TYR A 30 -1.91 -8.52 0.43
C TYR A 30 -0.39 -8.35 0.63
N ASP A 31 0.02 -7.92 1.83
CA ASP A 31 1.44 -7.75 2.14
C ASP A 31 2.17 -9.09 2.26
N GLY A 32 1.49 -10.12 2.76
CA GLY A 32 2.02 -11.49 2.79
C GLY A 32 2.19 -12.09 1.39
N LEU A 33 1.23 -11.85 0.50
CA LEU A 33 1.32 -12.25 -0.89
C LEU A 33 2.46 -11.50 -1.59
N ASN A 34 2.55 -10.18 -1.42
CA ASN A 34 3.64 -9.37 -1.96
C ASN A 34 5.01 -9.86 -1.48
N ARG A 35 5.14 -10.19 -0.20
CA ARG A 35 6.34 -10.79 0.40
C ARG A 35 6.70 -12.13 -0.27
N MET A 36 5.71 -12.97 -0.54
CA MET A 36 5.94 -14.29 -1.16
C MET A 36 6.34 -14.14 -2.63
N ILE A 37 5.56 -13.42 -3.44
CA ILE A 37 5.80 -13.32 -4.90
C ILE A 37 7.08 -12.55 -5.21
N SER A 38 7.48 -11.61 -4.35
CA SER A 38 8.74 -10.88 -4.50
C SER A 38 9.96 -11.65 -4.02
N LEU A 39 9.77 -12.86 -3.43
CA LEU A 39 10.80 -13.56 -2.65
C LEU A 39 11.42 -12.68 -1.56
N GLY A 40 10.62 -11.78 -0.99
CA GLY A 40 10.99 -10.82 0.02
C GLY A 40 11.82 -9.63 -0.45
N LEU A 41 12.00 -9.43 -1.75
CA LEU A 41 12.73 -8.28 -2.29
C LEU A 41 12.03 -6.94 -2.04
N ASP A 42 10.70 -6.94 -1.92
CA ASP A 42 9.91 -5.72 -1.67
C ASP A 42 10.34 -5.00 -0.38
N GLN A 43 10.78 -5.74 0.64
CA GLN A 43 11.36 -5.17 1.88
C GLN A 43 12.60 -4.34 1.59
N LYS A 44 13.50 -4.89 0.77
CA LYS A 44 14.76 -4.23 0.43
C LYS A 44 14.49 -2.98 -0.41
N TRP A 45 13.52 -3.04 -1.32
CA TRP A 45 13.12 -1.88 -2.10
C TRP A 45 12.53 -0.77 -1.21
N ARG A 46 11.64 -1.12 -0.26
CA ARG A 46 11.10 -0.15 0.71
C ARG A 46 12.22 0.47 1.57
N ALA A 47 13.09 -0.36 2.13
CA ALA A 47 14.23 0.11 2.92
C ALA A 47 15.12 1.10 2.14
N ASN A 48 15.43 0.79 0.88
CA ASN A 48 16.21 1.67 0.01
C ASN A 48 15.52 3.02 -0.23
N VAL A 49 14.21 3.02 -0.48
CA VAL A 49 13.43 4.27 -0.66
C VAL A 49 13.46 5.10 0.62
N VAL A 50 13.29 4.48 1.79
CA VAL A 50 13.36 5.16 3.08
C VAL A 50 14.76 5.71 3.33
N ASP A 51 15.82 4.97 3.00
CA ASP A 51 17.21 5.45 3.10
C ASP A 51 17.46 6.67 2.21
N MET A 52 16.96 6.65 0.98
CA MET A 52 17.07 7.78 0.06
C MET A 52 16.36 9.03 0.61
N ILE A 53 15.18 8.86 1.22
CA ILE A 53 14.42 9.98 1.79
C ILE A 53 15.05 10.45 3.10
N ALA A 54 15.50 9.56 3.98
CA ALA A 54 16.18 9.93 5.21
C ALA A 54 17.44 10.77 4.94
N ALA A 55 18.17 10.46 3.87
CA ALA A 55 19.35 11.22 3.45
C ALA A 55 19.03 12.68 3.05
N THR A 56 17.78 13.02 2.72
CA THR A 56 17.39 14.41 2.42
C THR A 56 17.09 15.22 3.68
N ASN A 57 17.13 14.60 4.87
CA ASN A 57 16.75 15.19 6.16
C ASN A 57 15.43 16.00 6.09
N PRO A 58 14.31 15.36 5.70
CA PRO A 58 13.05 16.05 5.48
C PRO A 58 12.42 16.50 6.80
N ASP A 59 11.84 17.70 6.82
CA ASP A 59 11.04 18.18 7.95
C ASP A 59 9.60 17.68 7.90
N THR A 60 9.09 17.35 6.70
CA THR A 60 7.72 16.88 6.46
C THR A 60 7.68 15.85 5.33
N ILE A 61 6.89 14.79 5.51
CA ILE A 61 6.68 13.71 4.56
C ILE A 61 5.17 13.57 4.29
N MET A 62 4.77 13.21 3.07
CA MET A 62 3.39 12.91 2.73
C MET A 62 3.35 11.64 1.87
N ASP A 63 2.70 10.59 2.36
CA ASP A 63 2.52 9.33 1.63
C ASP A 63 1.12 9.28 0.98
N ILE A 64 1.09 9.32 -0.36
CA ILE A 64 -0.15 9.33 -1.15
C ILE A 64 -0.48 7.91 -1.58
N ALA A 65 -1.73 7.50 -1.34
CA ALA A 65 -2.18 6.12 -1.59
C ALA A 65 -1.33 5.08 -0.82
N THR A 66 -1.04 5.40 0.45
CA THR A 66 -0.17 4.64 1.36
C THR A 66 -0.55 3.17 1.58
N GLY A 67 -1.76 2.76 1.18
CA GLY A 67 -2.23 1.39 1.34
C GLY A 67 -2.27 1.01 2.83
N THR A 68 -1.54 -0.05 3.20
CA THR A 68 -1.43 -0.53 4.59
C THR A 68 -0.55 0.35 5.48
N GLY A 69 0.09 1.40 4.95
CA GLY A 69 0.90 2.33 5.73
C GLY A 69 2.35 1.87 5.95
N ASP A 70 2.73 0.74 5.37
CA ASP A 70 3.99 0.04 5.61
C ASP A 70 5.22 0.92 5.33
N LEU A 71 5.12 1.82 4.35
CA LEU A 71 6.20 2.72 3.93
C LEU A 71 6.29 3.96 4.83
N VAL A 72 5.18 4.66 5.09
CA VAL A 72 5.17 5.84 5.98
C VAL A 72 5.56 5.49 7.41
N ILE A 73 5.20 4.29 7.90
CA ILE A 73 5.63 3.80 9.22
C ILE A 73 7.16 3.64 9.25
N GLN A 74 7.77 3.07 8.20
CA GLN A 74 9.23 2.96 8.13
C GLN A 74 9.91 4.33 8.04
N MET A 75 9.31 5.30 7.34
CA MET A 75 9.79 6.68 7.30
C MET A 75 9.74 7.35 8.67
N ALA A 76 8.64 7.16 9.42
CA ALA A 76 8.48 7.67 10.78
C ALA A 76 9.58 7.14 11.72
N GLN A 77 10.00 5.89 11.53
CA GLN A 77 11.03 5.24 12.35
C GLN A 77 12.45 5.68 11.99
N LYS A 78 12.70 6.12 10.76
CA LYS A 78 14.04 6.29 10.20
C LYS A 78 14.39 7.73 9.82
N THR A 79 13.43 8.64 9.87
CA THR A 79 13.62 10.08 9.63
C THR A 79 13.34 10.88 10.90
N ASN A 80 13.82 12.12 10.95
CA ASN A 80 13.48 13.08 12.01
C ASN A 80 12.34 14.03 11.59
N ALA A 81 11.55 13.66 10.58
CA ALA A 81 10.47 14.50 10.08
C ALA A 81 9.48 14.80 11.21
N SER A 82 9.11 16.08 11.33
CA SER A 82 8.21 16.56 12.38
C SER A 82 6.73 16.36 12.04
N ASN A 83 6.42 16.21 10.74
CA ASN A 83 5.07 15.95 10.23
C ASN A 83 5.13 14.80 9.21
N LEU A 84 4.24 13.82 9.35
CA LEU A 84 4.05 12.70 8.42
C LEU A 84 2.57 12.56 8.05
#